data_AF-B9YDP1-F1
#
_entry.id   AF-B9YDP1-F1
#
_cell.length_a   1.000
_cell.length_b   1.000
_cell.length_c   1.000
_cell.angle_alpha   90.00
_cell.angle_beta   90.00
_cell.angle_gamma   90.00
#
_symmetry.space_group_name_H-M   'P 1'
#
loop_
_entity.id
_entity.type
_entity.pdbx_description
1 polymer ?
#
loop_
_entity_poly.entity_id
_entity_poly.type
_entity_poly.pdbx_seq_one_letter_code
_entity_poly.pdbx_strand_id
1 'polypeptide(L)'
;MSEQKKTVKKKPAAAPAKKHKTKKNDKSTMILIVGLVLIAIPCAILGWILISASMDTGKPINGDRFKGDLDPAITKDQLSEIESRIKGENQVEKVTVELTTATLRVYVDTVDSISDEEASALSETAYNDVTAVLNEGTYFTASNGKKMYDLEVHVYNNVDKSGSEDYVYVIRAKNSSMEQAATQIVSKPLDADLAQQLREELAEKRNPQAAKDDDDEVVGGEDTEAQDDTKE
;
A
#
# COMPACT_ATOMS: atom_id res chain seq x y z
N MET A 1 112.73 -12.83 34.01
CA MET A 1 111.75 -13.64 34.76
C MET A 1 110.40 -13.48 34.11
N SER A 2 109.86 -14.57 33.56
CA SER A 2 108.48 -15.03 33.76
C SER A 2 108.24 -16.27 32.90
N GLU A 3 107.86 -17.32 33.60
CA GLU A 3 107.89 -18.73 33.28
C GLU A 3 106.56 -19.23 32.74
N GLN A 4 106.62 -20.34 31.96
CA GLN A 4 105.64 -21.44 31.90
C GLN A 4 104.25 -21.12 31.26
N LYS A 5 103.49 -22.04 30.65
CA LYS A 5 103.58 -23.47 30.32
C LYS A 5 102.45 -23.82 29.34
N LYS A 6 102.71 -24.81 28.47
CA LYS A 6 101.86 -25.92 28.00
C LYS A 6 100.32 -25.77 28.06
N THR A 7 99.62 -26.17 26.98
CA THR A 7 99.06 -27.53 26.79
C THR A 7 98.14 -27.62 25.56
N VAL A 8 98.29 -28.71 24.81
CA VAL A 8 97.32 -29.22 23.81
C VAL A 8 96.25 -30.02 24.55
N LYS A 9 94.95 -29.89 24.22
CA LYS A 9 93.96 -30.99 24.28
C LYS A 9 92.57 -30.67 23.72
N LYS A 10 92.13 -31.57 22.80
CA LYS A 10 90.81 -32.19 22.58
C LYS A 10 89.54 -31.35 22.32
N LYS A 11 88.97 -31.62 21.14
CA LYS A 11 87.60 -31.34 20.68
C LYS A 11 86.55 -32.19 21.43
N PRO A 12 85.37 -31.66 21.78
CA PRO A 12 84.16 -32.46 21.95
C PRO A 12 83.15 -32.24 20.80
N ALA A 13 82.28 -33.23 20.64
CA ALA A 13 81.46 -33.51 19.45
C ALA A 13 80.29 -32.55 19.20
N ALA A 14 79.95 -32.36 17.93
CA ALA A 14 78.73 -31.68 17.49
C ALA A 14 77.51 -32.61 17.63
N ALA A 15 76.41 -32.12 18.20
CA ALA A 15 75.11 -32.78 18.15
C ALA A 15 74.47 -32.60 16.75
N PRO A 16 73.73 -33.59 16.21
CA PRO A 16 73.17 -33.47 14.87
C PRO A 16 71.90 -32.61 14.91
N ALA A 17 71.88 -31.54 14.10
CA ALA A 17 70.69 -30.73 13.85
C ALA A 17 69.65 -31.56 13.05
N LYS A 18 68.41 -31.63 13.55
CA LYS A 18 67.28 -32.26 12.85
C LYS A 18 66.94 -31.46 11.58
N LYS A 19 67.08 -32.09 10.41
CA LYS A 19 66.66 -31.51 9.12
C LYS A 19 65.12 -31.56 8.99
N HIS A 20 64.47 -30.41 8.88
CA HIS A 20 63.08 -30.33 8.39
C HIS A 20 63.06 -30.76 6.93
N LYS A 21 62.37 -31.87 6.62
CA LYS A 21 62.12 -32.29 5.23
C LYS A 21 61.06 -31.38 4.63
N THR A 22 61.44 -30.56 3.65
CA THR A 22 60.51 -29.87 2.76
C THR A 22 59.82 -30.92 1.89
N LYS A 23 58.48 -31.05 2.03
CA LYS A 23 57.65 -31.89 1.15
C LYS A 23 57.83 -31.40 -0.29
N LYS A 24 58.27 -32.28 -1.20
CA LYS A 24 58.26 -32.01 -2.63
C LYS A 24 56.81 -32.16 -3.11
N ASN A 25 56.29 -31.13 -3.77
CA ASN A 25 54.94 -31.16 -4.33
C ASN A 25 54.92 -32.16 -5.49
N ASP A 26 54.09 -33.19 -5.36
CA ASP A 26 53.93 -34.23 -6.38
C ASP A 26 53.10 -33.67 -7.56
N LYS A 27 53.37 -34.12 -8.78
CA LYS A 27 52.64 -33.70 -10.00
C LYS A 27 51.14 -34.00 -9.88
N SER A 28 50.79 -35.06 -9.15
CA SER A 28 49.40 -35.40 -8.79
C SER A 28 48.74 -34.29 -7.96
N THR A 29 49.46 -33.70 -7.01
CA THR A 29 48.98 -32.57 -6.20
C THR A 29 48.73 -31.33 -7.06
N MET A 30 49.60 -31.06 -8.06
CA MET A 30 49.44 -29.96 -9.02
C MET A 30 48.18 -30.13 -9.87
N ILE A 31 47.93 -31.31 -10.42
CA ILE A 31 46.74 -31.60 -11.25
C ILE A 31 45.45 -31.47 -10.43
N LEU A 32 45.46 -31.95 -9.18
CA LEU A 32 44.34 -31.81 -8.25
C LEU A 32 44.04 -30.34 -7.95
N ILE A 33 45.06 -29.53 -7.68
CA ILE A 33 44.91 -28.09 -7.42
C ILE A 33 44.32 -27.38 -8.64
N VAL A 34 44.82 -27.67 -9.86
CA VAL A 34 44.32 -27.04 -11.09
C VAL A 34 42.85 -27.42 -11.35
N GLY A 35 42.48 -28.69 -11.18
CA GLY A 35 41.09 -29.14 -11.30
C GLY A 35 40.17 -28.51 -10.27
N LEU A 36 40.65 -28.36 -9.02
CA LEU A 36 39.91 -27.72 -7.94
C LEU A 36 39.68 -26.23 -8.22
N VAL A 37 40.68 -25.51 -8.76
CA VAL A 37 40.55 -24.10 -9.15
C VAL A 37 39.54 -23.92 -10.29
N LEU A 38 39.56 -24.81 -11.29
CA LEU A 38 38.60 -24.79 -12.40
C LEU A 38 37.14 -24.93 -11.95
N ILE A 39 36.89 -25.70 -10.88
CA ILE A 39 35.55 -25.86 -10.29
C ILE A 39 35.25 -24.71 -9.31
N ALA A 40 36.23 -24.26 -8.54
CA ALA A 40 36.06 -23.24 -7.51
C ALA A 40 35.67 -21.87 -8.09
N ILE A 41 36.20 -21.49 -9.25
CA ILE A 41 35.89 -20.21 -9.90
C ILE A 41 34.39 -20.05 -10.23
N PRO A 42 33.75 -20.96 -11.00
CA PRO A 42 32.31 -20.85 -11.28
C PRO A 42 31.46 -20.99 -10.00
N CYS A 43 31.86 -21.83 -9.05
CA CYS A 43 31.18 -21.93 -7.75
C CYS A 43 31.25 -20.62 -6.94
N ALA A 44 32.37 -19.90 -6.98
CA ALA A 44 32.51 -18.61 -6.31
C ALA A 44 31.63 -17.53 -6.96
N ILE A 45 31.52 -17.50 -8.30
CA ILE A 45 30.64 -16.57 -9.02
C ILE A 45 29.17 -16.85 -8.66
N LEU A 46 28.74 -18.12 -8.72
CA LEU A 46 27.38 -18.50 -8.36
C LEU A 46 27.09 -18.23 -6.87
N GLY A 47 28.04 -18.53 -5.99
CA GLY A 47 27.93 -18.23 -4.56
C GLY A 47 27.79 -16.73 -4.30
N TRP A 48 28.55 -15.89 -5.02
CA TRP A 48 28.45 -14.44 -4.92
C TRP A 48 27.08 -13.92 -5.37
N ILE A 49 26.55 -14.43 -6.49
CA ILE A 49 25.22 -14.05 -6.99
C ILE A 49 24.13 -14.45 -5.99
N LEU A 50 24.19 -15.66 -5.44
CA LEU A 50 23.21 -16.15 -4.46
C LEU A 50 23.25 -15.36 -3.16
N ILE A 51 24.45 -15.03 -2.66
CA ILE A 51 24.61 -14.21 -1.45
C ILE A 51 24.11 -12.78 -1.71
N SER A 52 24.46 -12.19 -2.85
CA SER A 52 23.99 -10.85 -3.24
C SER A 52 22.47 -10.81 -3.37
N ALA A 53 21.88 -11.77 -4.10
CA ALA A 53 20.44 -11.88 -4.24
C ALA A 53 19.74 -12.08 -2.89
N SER A 54 20.28 -12.91 -2.00
CA SER A 54 19.75 -13.13 -0.65
C SER A 54 19.79 -11.86 0.21
N MET A 55 20.86 -11.05 0.10
CA MET A 55 20.98 -9.78 0.83
C MET A 55 20.05 -8.67 0.31
N ASP A 56 19.65 -8.74 -0.95
CA ASP A 56 18.70 -7.80 -1.56
C ASP A 56 17.26 -8.33 -1.59
N THR A 57 17.04 -9.59 -1.20
CA THR A 57 15.71 -10.15 -1.01
C THR A 57 15.02 -9.46 0.17
N GLY A 58 13.78 -9.02 -0.03
CA GLY A 58 12.95 -8.42 1.03
C GLY A 58 13.19 -6.93 1.28
N LYS A 59 14.07 -6.26 0.52
CA LYS A 59 14.14 -4.80 0.52
C LYS A 59 13.18 -4.24 -0.53
N PRO A 60 12.32 -3.26 -0.19
CA PRO A 60 11.48 -2.61 -1.17
C PRO A 60 12.36 -1.90 -2.21
N ILE A 61 11.96 -2.01 -3.49
CA ILE A 61 12.57 -1.20 -4.55
C ILE A 61 12.12 0.24 -4.33
N ASN A 62 13.00 1.06 -3.77
CA ASN A 62 12.79 2.50 -3.62
C ASN A 62 13.00 3.19 -4.98
N GLY A 63 12.00 3.11 -5.84
CA GLY A 63 11.92 3.88 -7.07
C GLY A 63 11.05 5.12 -6.88
N ASP A 64 11.45 6.24 -7.47
CA ASP A 64 10.54 7.38 -7.65
C ASP A 64 9.64 7.07 -8.85
N ARG A 65 8.38 6.74 -8.55
CA ARG A 65 7.36 6.32 -9.54
C ARG A 65 6.98 7.43 -10.52
N PHE A 66 7.37 8.67 -10.26
CA PHE A 66 7.06 9.85 -11.06
C PHE A 66 8.31 10.57 -11.54
N LYS A 67 9.48 9.91 -11.52
CA LYS A 67 10.72 10.53 -11.96
C LYS A 67 10.63 10.97 -13.42
N GLY A 68 10.58 12.28 -13.66
CA GLY A 68 10.46 12.89 -14.99
C GLY A 68 9.02 13.10 -15.49
N ASP A 69 8.04 12.67 -14.70
CA ASP A 69 6.61 12.95 -14.85
C ASP A 69 6.20 14.18 -14.01
N LEU A 70 4.91 14.55 -14.04
CA LEU A 70 4.35 15.62 -13.21
C LEU A 70 5.00 17.00 -13.46
N ASP A 71 5.21 17.29 -14.74
CA ASP A 71 5.84 18.52 -15.22
C ASP A 71 4.86 19.22 -16.18
N PRO A 72 4.32 20.40 -15.82
CA PRO A 72 4.73 21.25 -14.70
C PRO A 72 4.28 20.76 -13.32
N ALA A 73 5.08 21.08 -12.29
CA ALA A 73 4.73 20.80 -10.90
C ALA A 73 3.67 21.79 -10.37
N ILE A 74 2.73 21.30 -9.57
CA ILE A 74 1.75 22.15 -8.87
C ILE A 74 2.43 22.86 -7.69
N THR A 75 2.25 24.17 -7.58
CA THR A 75 2.85 25.01 -6.54
C THR A 75 1.92 25.23 -5.35
N LYS A 76 2.47 25.60 -4.19
CA LYS A 76 1.66 25.93 -3.00
C LYS A 76 0.74 27.12 -3.23
N ASP A 77 1.19 28.12 -3.99
CA ASP A 77 0.38 29.30 -4.29
C ASP A 77 -0.86 28.92 -5.11
N GLN A 78 -0.71 27.98 -6.06
CA GLN A 78 -1.84 27.43 -6.82
C GLN A 78 -2.82 26.68 -5.90
N LEU A 79 -2.32 25.87 -4.95
CA LEU A 79 -3.18 25.18 -3.98
C LEU A 79 -3.97 26.17 -3.11
N SER A 80 -3.31 27.22 -2.62
CA SER A 80 -3.96 28.26 -1.80
C SER A 80 -4.96 29.10 -2.61
N GLU A 81 -4.68 29.38 -3.89
CA GLU A 81 -5.63 30.06 -4.76
C GLU A 81 -6.89 29.20 -4.98
N ILE A 82 -6.73 27.92 -5.26
CA ILE A 82 -7.84 26.96 -5.41
C ILE A 82 -8.69 26.92 -4.14
N GLU A 83 -8.06 26.76 -2.97
CA GLU A 83 -8.77 26.72 -1.69
C GLU A 83 -9.58 28.00 -1.47
N SER A 84 -8.99 29.17 -1.77
CA SER A 84 -9.65 30.45 -1.59
C SER A 84 -10.83 30.67 -2.54
N ARG A 85 -10.74 30.19 -3.79
CA ARG A 85 -11.84 30.29 -4.77
C ARG A 85 -13.04 29.48 -4.32
N ILE A 86 -12.82 28.21 -4.02
CA ILE A 86 -13.89 27.28 -3.65
C ILE A 86 -14.53 27.67 -2.32
N LYS A 87 -13.75 28.20 -1.37
CA LYS A 87 -14.28 28.70 -0.09
C LYS A 87 -15.24 29.90 -0.27
N GLY A 88 -15.16 30.60 -1.40
CA GLY A 88 -16.07 31.69 -1.74
C GLY A 88 -17.43 31.24 -2.29
N GLU A 89 -17.59 29.96 -2.60
CA GLU A 89 -18.83 29.41 -3.14
C GLU A 89 -19.94 29.34 -2.09
N ASN A 90 -21.19 29.39 -2.55
CA ASN A 90 -22.34 29.29 -1.67
C ASN A 90 -22.41 27.89 -1.03
N GLN A 91 -22.90 27.81 0.21
CA GLN A 91 -23.10 26.56 0.96
C GLN A 91 -21.81 25.82 1.37
N VAL A 92 -20.63 26.41 1.14
CA VAL A 92 -19.34 25.88 1.58
C VAL A 92 -19.00 26.40 2.98
N GLU A 93 -18.72 25.49 3.91
CA GLU A 93 -18.32 25.82 5.28
C GLU A 93 -16.78 25.76 5.44
N LYS A 94 -16.16 24.76 4.81
CA LYS A 94 -14.71 24.55 4.87
C LYS A 94 -14.19 23.90 3.59
N VAL A 95 -12.97 24.26 3.21
CA VAL A 95 -12.25 23.63 2.11
C VAL A 95 -10.88 23.17 2.61
N THR A 96 -10.43 21.99 2.17
CA THR A 96 -9.06 21.51 2.39
C THR A 96 -8.52 20.99 1.05
N VAL A 97 -7.35 21.48 0.64
CA VAL A 97 -6.70 21.08 -0.62
C VAL A 97 -5.40 20.36 -0.30
N GLU A 98 -5.25 19.13 -0.77
CA GLU A 98 -4.09 18.28 -0.51
C GLU A 98 -3.52 17.70 -1.80
N LEU A 99 -2.19 17.74 -1.95
CA LEU A 99 -1.50 17.06 -3.04
C LEU A 99 -0.71 15.88 -2.47
N THR A 100 -1.26 14.67 -2.62
CA THR A 100 -0.67 13.45 -2.07
C THR A 100 -0.36 12.47 -3.19
N THR A 101 0.92 12.16 -3.39
CA THR A 101 1.37 11.15 -4.34
C THR A 101 0.84 11.35 -5.77
N ALA A 102 0.86 12.58 -6.28
CA ALA A 102 0.34 12.97 -7.61
C ALA A 102 -1.19 12.96 -7.78
N THR A 103 -1.95 12.84 -6.69
CA THR A 103 -3.39 13.09 -6.70
C THR A 103 -3.65 14.40 -5.97
N LEU A 104 -4.26 15.35 -6.67
CA LEU A 104 -4.80 16.57 -6.07
C LEU A 104 -6.20 16.24 -5.54
N ARG A 105 -6.37 16.35 -4.23
CA ARG A 105 -7.63 16.13 -3.53
C ARG A 105 -8.15 17.44 -3.00
N VAL A 106 -9.41 17.72 -3.28
CA VAL A 106 -10.13 18.88 -2.77
C VAL A 106 -11.30 18.37 -1.95
N TYR A 107 -11.29 18.67 -0.67
CA TYR A 107 -12.37 18.35 0.26
C TYR A 107 -13.19 19.62 0.52
N VAL A 108 -14.47 19.56 0.21
CA VAL A 108 -15.44 20.65 0.36
C VAL A 108 -16.51 20.18 1.35
N ASP A 109 -16.42 20.74 2.54
CA ASP A 109 -17.39 20.59 3.62
C ASP A 109 -18.50 21.63 3.41
N THR A 110 -19.75 21.19 3.51
CA THR A 110 -20.92 21.97 3.13
C THR A 110 -21.95 21.98 4.24
N VAL A 111 -22.96 22.85 4.08
CA VAL A 111 -24.10 22.90 5.00
C VAL A 111 -24.78 21.53 5.12
N ASP A 112 -25.21 21.21 6.33
CA ASP A 112 -25.87 19.94 6.69
C ASP A 112 -27.08 19.55 5.83
N SER A 113 -27.76 20.53 5.23
CA SER A 113 -29.01 20.38 4.49
C SER A 113 -28.87 20.27 2.98
N ILE A 114 -27.64 20.22 2.44
CA ILE A 114 -27.41 20.14 1.00
C ILE A 114 -28.07 18.88 0.40
N SER A 115 -28.66 18.99 -0.79
CA SER A 115 -29.16 17.81 -1.53
C SER A 115 -28.05 17.14 -2.35
N ASP A 116 -28.30 15.90 -2.83
CA ASP A 116 -27.35 15.22 -3.72
C ASP A 116 -27.12 15.99 -5.03
N GLU A 117 -28.19 16.57 -5.59
CA GLU A 117 -28.14 17.37 -6.81
C GLU A 117 -27.33 18.64 -6.60
N GLU A 118 -27.53 19.32 -5.48
CA GLU A 118 -26.78 20.52 -5.10
C GLU A 118 -25.31 20.19 -4.85
N ALA A 119 -25.00 19.11 -4.14
CA ALA A 119 -23.64 18.64 -3.93
C ALA A 119 -22.96 18.22 -5.24
N SER A 120 -23.70 17.61 -6.16
CA SER A 120 -23.21 17.25 -7.50
C SER A 120 -22.88 18.49 -8.33
N ALA A 121 -23.74 19.50 -8.30
CA ALA A 121 -23.49 20.79 -8.97
C ALA A 121 -22.31 21.55 -8.33
N LEU A 122 -22.20 21.54 -7.00
CA LEU A 122 -21.08 22.16 -6.29
C LEU A 122 -19.76 21.46 -6.63
N SER A 123 -19.76 20.12 -6.75
CA SER A 123 -18.55 19.39 -7.16
C SER A 123 -18.10 19.76 -8.58
N GLU A 124 -19.02 20.21 -9.44
CA GLU A 124 -18.70 20.69 -10.80
C GLU A 124 -18.10 22.07 -10.77
N THR A 125 -18.70 22.95 -9.97
CA THR A 125 -18.23 24.31 -9.74
C THR A 125 -16.81 24.28 -9.18
N ALA A 126 -16.60 23.49 -8.12
CA ALA A 126 -15.27 23.29 -7.54
C ALA A 126 -14.27 22.70 -8.55
N TYR A 127 -14.67 21.71 -9.36
CA TYR A 127 -13.82 21.17 -10.43
C TYR A 127 -13.42 22.25 -11.45
N ASN A 128 -14.36 23.11 -11.85
CA ASN A 128 -14.11 24.21 -12.78
C ASN A 128 -13.18 25.26 -12.17
N ASP A 129 -13.30 25.54 -10.86
CA ASP A 129 -12.36 26.42 -10.15
C ASP A 129 -10.95 25.85 -10.10
N VAL A 130 -10.81 24.54 -9.85
CA VAL A 130 -9.50 23.88 -9.92
C VAL A 130 -8.91 24.04 -11.32
N THR A 131 -9.70 23.72 -12.35
CA THR A 131 -9.19 23.69 -13.74
C THR A 131 -8.98 25.07 -14.36
N ALA A 132 -9.60 26.11 -13.78
CA ALA A 132 -9.29 27.50 -14.11
C ALA A 132 -7.89 27.93 -13.63
N VAL A 133 -7.41 27.40 -12.50
CA VAL A 133 -6.04 27.65 -11.98
C VAL A 133 -5.03 26.67 -12.59
N LEU A 134 -5.42 25.39 -12.70
CA LEU A 134 -4.63 24.28 -13.19
C LEU A 134 -5.28 23.70 -14.44
N ASN A 135 -4.91 24.22 -15.62
CA ASN A 135 -5.49 23.78 -16.89
C ASN A 135 -5.55 22.24 -17.02
N GLU A 136 -6.74 21.70 -17.29
CA GLU A 136 -6.98 20.25 -17.29
C GLU A 136 -6.09 19.48 -18.27
N GLY A 137 -5.92 19.99 -19.49
CA GLY A 137 -5.08 19.38 -20.51
C GLY A 137 -3.60 19.38 -20.14
N THR A 138 -3.18 20.34 -19.32
CA THR A 138 -1.79 20.48 -18.88
C THR A 138 -1.52 19.63 -17.64
N TYR A 139 -2.38 19.64 -16.63
CA TYR A 139 -2.09 19.05 -15.32
C TYR A 139 -2.76 17.69 -15.08
N PHE A 140 -3.89 17.38 -15.74
CA PHE A 140 -4.74 16.23 -15.42
C PHE A 140 -5.02 15.32 -16.64
N THR A 141 -4.28 15.48 -17.72
CA THR A 141 -4.39 14.66 -18.93
C THR A 141 -3.02 14.17 -19.35
N ALA A 142 -2.87 12.86 -19.54
CA ALA A 142 -1.62 12.27 -20.00
C ALA A 142 -1.25 12.81 -21.39
N SER A 143 -0.01 13.28 -21.55
CA SER A 143 0.50 13.81 -22.81
C SER A 143 1.97 13.44 -22.98
N ASN A 144 2.40 13.25 -24.23
CA ASN A 144 3.79 12.94 -24.58
C ASN A 144 4.38 11.71 -23.84
N GLY A 145 3.54 10.71 -23.53
CA GLY A 145 3.95 9.51 -22.80
C GLY A 145 4.25 9.73 -21.32
N LYS A 146 4.00 10.94 -20.78
CA LYS A 146 4.15 11.27 -19.37
C LYS A 146 2.86 11.02 -18.59
N LYS A 147 3.02 10.60 -17.34
CA LYS A 147 1.92 10.55 -16.37
C LYS A 147 1.68 11.95 -15.81
N MET A 148 0.41 12.32 -15.73
CA MET A 148 -0.02 13.59 -15.14
C MET A 148 -0.83 13.34 -13.87
N TYR A 149 -1.14 14.42 -13.15
CA TYR A 149 -1.84 14.33 -11.88
C TYR A 149 -3.25 13.76 -12.05
N ASP A 150 -3.75 13.13 -11.01
CA ASP A 150 -5.18 12.83 -10.88
C ASP A 150 -5.84 13.94 -10.05
N LEU A 151 -7.11 14.21 -10.31
CA LEU A 151 -7.92 15.19 -9.58
C LEU A 151 -9.15 14.51 -8.98
N GLU A 152 -9.34 14.69 -7.68
CA GLU A 152 -10.52 14.24 -6.94
C GLU A 152 -11.13 15.43 -6.17
N VAL A 153 -12.39 15.73 -6.44
CA VAL A 153 -13.19 16.72 -5.72
C VAL A 153 -14.23 15.97 -4.89
N HIS A 154 -14.14 16.11 -3.58
CA HIS A 154 -14.97 15.49 -2.57
C HIS A 154 -15.89 16.56 -1.99
N VAL A 155 -17.20 16.43 -2.20
CA VAL A 155 -18.20 17.33 -1.60
C VAL A 155 -19.06 16.52 -0.65
N TYR A 156 -19.13 16.94 0.60
CA TYR A 156 -19.88 16.24 1.63
C TYR A 156 -20.49 17.23 2.63
N ASN A 157 -21.51 16.78 3.35
CA ASN A 157 -22.10 17.53 4.45
C ASN A 157 -21.47 17.11 5.79
N ASN A 158 -22.22 16.47 6.68
CA ASN A 158 -21.74 16.09 8.00
C ASN A 158 -21.29 14.62 8.02
N VAL A 159 -19.98 14.40 8.17
CA VAL A 159 -19.39 13.05 8.25
C VAL A 159 -19.92 12.20 9.42
N ASP A 160 -20.39 12.83 10.50
CA ASP A 160 -20.98 12.12 11.64
C ASP A 160 -22.35 11.51 11.29
N LYS A 161 -22.98 11.96 10.19
CA LYS A 161 -24.22 11.37 9.65
C LYS A 161 -23.96 10.13 8.79
N SER A 162 -22.71 9.71 8.59
CA SER A 162 -22.36 8.56 7.75
C SER A 162 -23.21 7.33 8.07
N GLY A 163 -23.89 6.80 7.05
CA GLY A 163 -24.80 5.66 7.16
C GLY A 163 -26.26 6.02 7.43
N SER A 164 -26.58 7.30 7.63
CA SER A 164 -27.96 7.81 7.60
C SER A 164 -28.37 8.23 6.19
N GLU A 165 -29.68 8.35 5.95
CA GLU A 165 -30.24 8.79 4.67
C GLU A 165 -29.92 10.26 4.35
N ASP A 166 -29.66 11.08 5.37
CA ASP A 166 -29.33 12.50 5.25
C ASP A 166 -27.84 12.75 4.94
N TYR A 167 -27.01 11.70 4.89
CA TYR A 167 -25.61 11.84 4.54
C TYR A 167 -25.43 12.01 3.04
N VAL A 168 -24.82 13.11 2.63
CA VAL A 168 -24.52 13.40 1.24
C VAL A 168 -23.02 13.37 1.06
N TYR A 169 -22.56 12.57 0.10
CA TYR A 169 -21.16 12.54 -0.29
C TYR A 169 -21.03 12.27 -1.78
N VAL A 170 -20.50 13.25 -2.50
CA VAL A 170 -20.20 13.21 -3.93
C VAL A 170 -18.71 13.25 -4.16
N ILE A 171 -18.24 12.41 -5.09
CA ILE A 171 -16.87 12.44 -5.59
C ILE A 171 -16.93 12.71 -7.10
N ARG A 172 -16.27 13.77 -7.55
CA ARG A 172 -15.96 14.01 -8.96
C ARG A 172 -14.48 13.75 -9.20
N ALA A 173 -14.15 12.82 -10.08
CA ALA A 173 -12.80 12.36 -10.32
C ALA A 173 -12.40 12.45 -11.79
N LYS A 174 -11.16 12.88 -12.04
CA LYS A 174 -10.49 12.87 -13.34
C LYS A 174 -9.10 12.30 -13.15
N ASN A 175 -8.88 11.07 -13.61
CA ASN A 175 -7.53 10.55 -13.73
C ASN A 175 -6.90 10.93 -15.08
N SER A 176 -5.58 10.84 -15.15
CA SER A 176 -4.82 11.25 -16.34
C SER A 176 -5.17 10.50 -17.63
N SER A 177 -5.78 9.32 -17.54
CA SER A 177 -6.19 8.50 -18.70
C SER A 177 -7.65 8.68 -19.14
N MET A 178 -8.49 9.30 -18.31
CA MET A 178 -9.88 9.54 -18.64
C MET A 178 -10.03 10.64 -19.70
N GLU A 179 -11.02 10.51 -20.58
CA GLU A 179 -11.37 11.58 -21.53
C GLU A 179 -12.07 12.76 -20.84
N GLN A 180 -12.93 12.46 -19.86
CA GLN A 180 -13.72 13.44 -19.12
C GLN A 180 -13.80 13.04 -17.65
N ALA A 181 -14.06 14.00 -16.76
CA ALA A 181 -14.30 13.72 -15.35
C ALA A 181 -15.61 12.94 -15.17
N ALA A 182 -15.63 12.03 -14.19
CA ALA A 182 -16.83 11.28 -13.80
C ALA A 182 -17.28 11.71 -12.40
N THR A 183 -18.59 11.70 -12.15
CA THR A 183 -19.19 12.04 -10.86
C THR A 183 -19.91 10.83 -10.29
N GLN A 184 -19.75 10.59 -9.00
CA GLN A 184 -20.42 9.52 -8.27
C GLN A 184 -20.93 10.04 -6.92
N ILE A 185 -22.20 9.78 -6.62
CA ILE A 185 -22.75 9.92 -5.27
C ILE A 185 -22.40 8.65 -4.51
N VAL A 186 -21.48 8.74 -3.54
CA VAL A 186 -20.94 7.59 -2.80
C VAL A 186 -21.65 7.34 -1.47
N SER A 187 -22.53 8.24 -1.04
CA SER A 187 -23.42 8.02 0.09
C SER A 187 -24.59 7.10 -0.23
N LYS A 188 -24.86 6.84 -1.52
CA LYS A 188 -25.96 5.99 -1.98
C LYS A 188 -25.44 4.72 -2.67
N PRO A 189 -26.12 3.57 -2.50
CA PRO A 189 -25.77 2.37 -3.23
C PRO A 189 -26.00 2.57 -4.73
N LEU A 190 -25.08 2.07 -5.54
CA LEU A 190 -25.25 2.03 -7.00
C LEU A 190 -26.44 1.15 -7.41
N ASP A 191 -26.65 0.05 -6.66
CA ASP A 191 -27.76 -0.87 -6.80
C ASP A 191 -28.34 -1.14 -5.40
N ALA A 192 -29.53 -0.61 -5.14
CA ALA A 192 -30.16 -0.68 -3.83
C ALA A 192 -30.58 -2.11 -3.47
N ASP A 193 -31.09 -2.87 -4.44
CA ASP A 193 -31.58 -4.24 -4.23
C ASP A 193 -30.40 -5.18 -3.95
N LEU A 194 -29.34 -5.09 -4.75
CA LEU A 194 -28.13 -5.87 -4.53
C LEU A 194 -27.47 -5.51 -3.19
N ALA A 195 -27.41 -4.21 -2.85
CA ALA A 195 -26.85 -3.78 -1.57
C ALA A 195 -27.67 -4.33 -0.39
N GLN A 196 -29.00 -4.38 -0.51
CA GLN A 196 -29.89 -4.96 0.50
C GLN A 196 -29.67 -6.47 0.63
N GLN A 197 -29.66 -7.20 -0.49
CA GLN A 197 -29.39 -8.63 -0.52
C GLN A 197 -28.07 -8.99 0.17
N LEU A 198 -27.00 -8.23 -0.10
CA LEU A 198 -25.69 -8.45 0.52
C LEU A 198 -25.70 -8.19 2.03
N ARG A 199 -26.49 -7.20 2.51
CA ARG A 199 -26.64 -6.95 3.95
C ARG A 199 -27.38 -8.08 4.65
N GLU A 200 -28.44 -8.60 4.04
CA GLU A 200 -29.21 -9.74 4.55
C GLU A 200 -28.35 -11.01 4.62
N GLU A 201 -27.63 -11.34 3.53
CA GLU A 201 -26.73 -12.50 3.50
C GLU A 201 -25.62 -12.41 4.57
N LEU A 202 -25.09 -11.20 4.82
CA LEU A 202 -24.09 -10.97 5.87
C LEU A 202 -24.68 -11.09 7.28
N ALA A 203 -25.94 -10.66 7.47
CA ALA A 203 -26.63 -10.80 8.75
C ALA A 203 -26.90 -12.27 9.09
N GLU A 204 -27.37 -13.05 8.11
CA GLU A 204 -27.58 -14.51 8.24
C GLU A 204 -26.26 -15.24 8.57
N LYS A 205 -25.17 -14.91 7.87
CA LYS A 205 -23.85 -15.51 8.14
C LYS A 205 -23.28 -15.13 9.52
N ARG A 206 -23.54 -13.93 10.00
CA ARG A 206 -23.09 -13.47 11.34
C ARG A 206 -23.91 -14.05 12.48
N ASN A 207 -25.18 -14.40 12.24
CA ASN A 207 -26.05 -14.97 13.25
C ASN A 207 -26.88 -16.15 12.71
N PRO A 208 -26.25 -17.32 12.47
CA PRO A 208 -26.93 -18.49 11.89
C PRO A 208 -28.02 -19.11 12.80
N GLN A 209 -28.24 -18.57 14.00
CA GLN A 209 -29.21 -19.08 14.98
C GLN A 209 -30.55 -18.33 14.99
N ALA A 210 -30.65 -17.11 14.45
CA ALA A 210 -31.91 -16.36 14.43
C ALA A 210 -32.91 -16.86 13.36
N ALA A 211 -32.44 -17.64 12.38
CA ALA A 211 -33.27 -18.20 11.31
C ALA A 211 -33.94 -19.55 11.69
N LYS A 212 -33.93 -19.96 12.97
CA LYS A 212 -34.52 -21.23 13.42
C LYS A 212 -35.60 -21.09 14.48
N ASP A 213 -35.88 -19.89 14.97
CA ASP A 213 -36.87 -19.69 16.05
C ASP A 213 -38.27 -19.31 15.52
N ASP A 214 -38.47 -19.17 14.20
CA ASP A 214 -39.77 -18.86 13.59
C ASP A 214 -40.53 -20.11 13.06
N ASP A 215 -39.97 -21.32 13.20
CA ASP A 215 -40.53 -22.57 12.65
C ASP A 215 -40.88 -23.63 13.72
N ASP A 216 -41.10 -23.23 14.97
CA ASP A 216 -41.54 -24.14 16.04
C ASP A 216 -42.75 -23.58 16.82
N GLU A 217 -43.90 -23.44 16.14
CA GLU A 217 -45.21 -23.42 16.81
C GLU A 217 -46.27 -24.23 16.03
N VAL A 218 -46.05 -25.53 15.84
CA VAL A 218 -47.17 -26.49 15.70
C VAL A 218 -46.79 -27.87 16.24
N VAL A 219 -46.88 -28.10 17.56
CA VAL A 219 -47.15 -29.45 18.10
C VAL A 219 -47.96 -29.37 19.40
N GLY A 220 -49.17 -29.90 19.37
CA GLY A 220 -50.04 -30.15 20.53
C GLY A 220 -51.50 -29.99 20.10
N GLY A 221 -52.11 -30.95 19.40
CA GLY A 221 -52.44 -32.26 19.95
C GLY A 221 -53.87 -32.18 20.48
N GLU A 222 -54.85 -32.55 19.63
CA GLU A 222 -56.23 -32.78 20.04
C GLU A 222 -56.26 -33.83 21.15
N ASP A 223 -56.73 -33.45 22.34
CA ASP A 223 -57.36 -34.37 23.27
C ASP A 223 -58.59 -33.70 23.88
N THR A 224 -59.73 -34.15 23.38
CA THR A 224 -61.09 -33.93 23.85
C THR A 224 -61.25 -34.40 25.30
N GLU A 225 -61.60 -33.52 26.24
CA GLU A 225 -62.42 -33.90 27.38
C GLU A 225 -63.46 -32.81 27.68
N ALA A 226 -64.72 -33.20 27.52
CA ALA A 226 -65.87 -32.42 27.93
C ALA A 226 -65.97 -32.41 29.46
N GLN A 227 -66.09 -31.22 30.06
CA GLN A 227 -66.73 -31.09 31.36
C GLN A 227 -67.80 -30.01 31.31
N ASP A 228 -69.01 -30.51 31.54
CA ASP A 228 -70.32 -29.91 31.57
C ASP A 228 -70.48 -28.95 32.76
N ASP A 229 -70.90 -27.72 32.49
CA ASP A 229 -71.36 -26.77 33.49
C ASP A 229 -72.71 -27.24 34.05
N THR A 230 -72.75 -27.66 35.32
CA THR A 230 -74.01 -27.64 36.08
C THR A 230 -73.88 -26.72 37.30
N LYS A 231 -74.65 -25.64 37.19
CA LYS A 231 -75.22 -24.74 38.20
C LYS A 231 -75.37 -25.23 39.65
N GLU A 232 -75.30 -24.21 40.52
CA GLU A 232 -75.71 -24.06 41.94
C GLU A 232 -74.76 -24.52 43.05
#